data_AF-A0A1G6PSF3-F1
#
_entry.id   AF-A0A1G6PSF3-F1
#
_cell.length_a   1.000
_cell.length_b   1.000
_cell.length_c   1.000
_cell.angle_alpha   90.00
_cell.angle_beta   90.00
_cell.angle_gamma   90.00
#
_symmetry.space_group_name_H-M   'P 1'
#
loop_
_entity.id
_entity.type
_entity.pdbx_description
1 polymer ?
#
loop_
_entity_poly.entity_id
_entity_poly.type
_entity_poly.pdbx_seq_one_letter_code
_entity_poly.pdbx_strand_id
1 'polypeptide(L)'
;MRFAAIADIHGNHLALEAVLSDIRAQGISDIVDLGDMVSGPLDARPTIDMLMALDAVHLLGNHDRYLIDRSHEKMGSWERLTYTQL
;
A
#
# COMPACT_ATOMS: atom_id res chain seq x y z
N MET A 1 -4.41 12.30 21.89
CA MET A 1 -4.86 11.54 20.70
C MET A 1 -3.62 11.13 19.94
N ARG A 2 -3.48 9.86 19.54
CA ARG A 2 -2.32 9.33 18.80
C ARG A 2 -2.85 8.54 17.61
N PHE A 3 -2.24 8.72 16.44
CA PHE A 3 -2.51 7.94 15.25
C PHE A 3 -1.19 7.41 14.69
N ALA A 4 -1.24 6.34 13.91
CA ALA A 4 -0.10 5.81 13.18
C ALA A 4 -0.16 6.30 11.73
N ALA A 5 0.99 6.71 11.19
CA ALA A 5 1.15 6.99 9.77
C ALA A 5 2.02 5.90 9.14
N ILE A 6 1.52 5.29 8.08
CA ILE A 6 2.26 4.34 7.23
C ILE A 6 2.35 4.92 5.81
N ALA A 7 3.36 4.52 5.03
CA ALA A 7 3.60 5.06 3.70
C ALA A 7 4.51 4.14 2.90
N ASP A 8 4.53 4.31 1.57
CA ASP A 8 5.54 3.76 0.66
C ASP A 8 5.73 2.24 0.83
N ILE A 9 4.61 1.52 0.98
CA ILE A 9 4.60 0.08 1.28
C ILE A 9 5.14 -0.73 0.09
N HIS A 10 4.90 -0.26 -1.15
CA HIS A 10 5.44 -0.83 -2.39
C HIS A 10 5.32 -2.36 -2.50
N GLY A 11 4.19 -2.94 -2.06
CA GLY A 11 3.92 -4.37 -2.14
C GLY A 11 4.60 -5.23 -1.06
N ASN A 12 5.19 -4.62 -0.03
CA ASN A 12 5.86 -5.36 1.03
C ASN A 12 4.87 -5.82 2.13
N HIS A 13 4.02 -6.79 1.81
CA HIS A 13 3.00 -7.30 2.73
C HIS A 13 3.58 -7.83 4.06
N LEU A 14 4.77 -8.45 4.05
CA LEU A 14 5.42 -8.95 5.26
C LEU A 14 5.85 -7.81 6.19
N ALA A 15 6.40 -6.72 5.64
CA ALA A 15 6.71 -5.54 6.44
C ALA A 15 5.43 -4.85 6.95
N LEU A 16 4.40 -4.77 6.11
CA LEU A 16 3.10 -4.23 6.51
C LEU A 16 2.51 -5.01 7.67
N GLU A 17 2.53 -6.35 7.63
CA GLU A 17 2.06 -7.21 8.73
C GLU A 17 2.79 -6.91 10.04
N ALA A 18 4.13 -6.84 9.97
CA ALA A 18 4.96 -6.52 11.13
C ALA A 18 4.64 -5.14 11.72
N VAL A 19 4.51 -4.12 10.87
CA VAL A 19 4.18 -2.74 11.28
C VAL A 19 2.78 -2.66 11.89
N LEU A 20 1.77 -3.30 11.28
CA LEU A 20 0.42 -3.32 11.82
C LEU A 20 0.33 -4.05 13.17
N SER A 21 1.14 -5.11 13.35
CA SER A 21 1.27 -5.79 14.64
C SER A 21 1.85 -4.88 15.71
N ASP A 22 2.90 -4.11 15.39
CA ASP A 22 3.51 -3.15 16.31
C ASP A 22 2.56 -1.99 16.67
N ILE A 23 1.88 -1.42 15.68
CA ILE A 23 0.85 -0.38 15.89
C ILE A 23 -0.23 -0.87 16.86
N ARG A 24 -0.70 -2.11 16.67
CA ARG A 24 -1.69 -2.74 17.55
C ARG A 24 -1.16 -2.96 18.97
N ALA A 25 0.10 -3.39 19.12
CA ALA A 25 0.74 -3.56 20.41
C ALA A 25 0.89 -2.23 21.19
N GLN A 26 1.03 -1.11 20.47
CA GLN A 26 1.03 0.24 21.06
C GLN A 26 -0.38 0.75 21.43
N GLY A 27 -1.44 0.00 21.11
CA GLY A 27 -2.82 0.36 21.37
C GLY A 27 -3.33 1.52 20.51
N ILE A 28 -2.78 1.67 19.30
CA ILE A 28 -3.18 2.71 18.33
C ILE A 28 -4.17 2.09 17.35
N SER A 29 -5.36 2.71 17.21
CA SER A 29 -6.41 2.28 16.27
C SER A 29 -6.52 3.18 15.04
N ASP A 30 -6.25 4.48 15.20
CA ASP A 30 -6.36 5.45 14.11
C ASP A 30 -5.12 5.33 13.21
N ILE A 31 -5.33 4.93 11.95
CA ILE A 31 -4.24 4.76 10.97
C ILE A 31 -4.50 5.62 9.74
N VAL A 32 -3.46 6.28 9.27
CA VAL A 32 -3.42 6.98 7.98
C VAL A 32 -2.33 6.36 7.12
N ASP A 33 -2.71 5.89 5.94
CA ASP A 33 -1.80 5.43 4.90
C ASP A 33 -1.59 6.55 3.89
N LEU A 34 -0.34 6.98 3.72
CA LEU A 34 0.03 8.11 2.88
C LEU A 34 0.17 7.73 1.39
N GLY A 35 0.00 6.45 1.04
CA GLY A 35 -0.05 5.96 -0.34
C GLY A 35 1.24 5.27 -0.79
N ASP A 36 1.37 5.11 -2.11
CA ASP A 36 2.42 4.34 -2.77
C ASP A 36 2.42 2.88 -2.30
N MET A 37 1.24 2.26 -2.42
CA MET A 37 0.91 1.02 -1.73
C MET A 37 1.54 -0.22 -2.37
N VAL A 38 1.50 -0.31 -3.69
CA VAL A 38 1.74 -1.59 -4.38
C VAL A 38 2.60 -1.54 -5.64
N SER A 39 2.90 -0.37 -6.20
CA SER A 39 3.81 -0.32 -7.35
C SER A 39 5.21 -0.73 -6.92
N GLY A 40 5.82 -1.73 -7.56
CA GLY A 40 7.16 -2.17 -7.19
C GLY A 40 7.44 -3.62 -7.58
N PRO A 41 8.62 -4.15 -7.20
CA PRO A 41 9.02 -5.53 -7.49
C PRO A 41 8.35 -6.60 -6.63
N LEU A 42 7.58 -6.20 -5.60
CA LEU A 42 7.09 -7.12 -4.56
C LEU A 42 5.66 -7.61 -4.84
N ASP A 43 5.04 -8.19 -3.82
CA ASP A 43 3.77 -8.89 -3.90
C ASP A 43 2.59 -7.91 -3.70
N ALA A 44 2.14 -7.29 -4.79
CA ALA A 44 1.06 -6.32 -4.80
C ALA A 44 -0.28 -6.91 -4.33
N ARG A 45 -0.59 -8.14 -4.73
CA ARG A 45 -1.88 -8.80 -4.40
C ARG A 45 -2.11 -8.95 -2.89
N PRO A 46 -1.25 -9.65 -2.13
CA PRO A 46 -1.44 -9.76 -0.70
C PRO A 46 -1.40 -8.39 0.00
N THR A 47 -0.58 -7.45 -0.46
CA THR A 47 -0.54 -6.10 0.14
C THR A 47 -1.86 -5.36 -0.02
N ILE A 48 -2.45 -5.31 -1.22
CA ILE A 48 -3.71 -4.58 -1.42
C ILE A 48 -4.87 -5.27 -0.70
N ASP A 49 -4.89 -6.60 -0.64
CA ASP A 49 -5.93 -7.35 0.10
C ASP A 49 -5.88 -7.00 1.60
N MET A 50 -4.69 -6.86 2.17
CA MET A 50 -4.51 -6.41 3.56
C MET A 50 -4.96 -4.96 3.77
N LEU A 51 -4.59 -4.05 2.87
CA LEU A 51 -4.96 -2.63 2.97
C LEU A 51 -6.46 -2.42 2.79
N MET A 52 -7.11 -3.14 1.87
CA MET A 52 -8.56 -3.10 1.68
C MET A 52 -9.35 -3.60 2.90
N ALA A 53 -8.77 -4.48 3.71
CA ALA A 53 -9.38 -4.98 4.94
C ALA A 53 -9.04 -4.12 6.18
N LEU A 54 -8.10 -3.19 6.06
CA LEU A 54 -7.67 -2.33 7.14
C LEU A 54 -8.61 -1.13 7.28
N ASP A 55 -9.07 -0.85 8.51
CA ASP A 55 -9.80 0.38 8.81
C ASP A 55 -8.79 1.55 8.93
N ALA A 56 -8.45 2.14 7.79
CA ALA A 56 -7.52 3.25 7.68
C ALA A 56 -7.98 4.29 6.66
N VAL A 57 -7.53 5.52 6.83
CA VAL A 57 -7.65 6.55 5.80
C VAL A 57 -6.50 6.38 4.82
N HIS A 58 -6.81 6.01 3.58
CA HIS A 58 -5.82 5.85 2.51
C HIS A 58 -5.77 7.08 1.60
N LEU A 59 -4.57 7.62 1.41
CA LEU A 59 -4.30 8.64 0.42
C LEU A 59 -3.76 7.99 -0.87
N LEU A 60 -4.03 8.62 -2.01
CA LEU A 60 -3.41 8.22 -3.26
C LEU A 60 -2.02 8.86 -3.39
N GLY A 61 -0.98 8.03 -3.41
CA GLY A 61 0.38 8.42 -3.78
C GLY A 61 0.54 8.57 -5.30
N ASN A 62 1.74 8.95 -5.75
CA ASN A 62 1.99 9.07 -7.19
C ASN A 62 2.07 7.72 -7.88
N HIS A 63 2.64 6.69 -7.24
CA HIS A 63 2.71 5.35 -7.82
C HIS A 63 1.33 4.70 -7.91
N ASP A 64 0.43 4.98 -6.98
CA ASP A 64 -0.97 4.52 -7.08
C ASP A 64 -1.66 5.15 -8.31
N ARG A 65 -1.48 6.47 -8.51
CA ARG A 65 -1.98 7.17 -9.70
C ARG A 65 -1.36 6.64 -10.99
N TYR A 66 -0.11 6.18 -10.97
CA TYR A 66 0.50 5.58 -12.16
C TYR A 66 -0.14 4.25 -12.55
N LEU A 67 -0.71 3.50 -11.59
CA LEU A 67 -1.47 2.28 -11.83
C LEU A 67 -2.91 2.55 -12.27
N ILE A 68 -3.53 3.63 -11.78
CA ILE A 68 -4.95 3.93 -12.02
C ILE A 68 -5.14 4.83 -13.25
N ASP A 69 -4.35 5.89 -13.39
CA ASP A 69 -4.59 6.96 -14.36
C ASP A 69 -3.87 6.74 -15.70
N ARG A 70 -2.99 5.75 -15.79
CA ARG A 70 -2.23 5.45 -17.02
C ARG A 70 -2.78 4.21 -17.71
N SER A 71 -2.88 4.28 -19.04
CA SER A 71 -3.05 3.09 -19.87
C SER A 71 -1.87 2.13 -19.68
N HIS A 72 -2.09 0.82 -19.75
CA HIS A 72 -1.05 -0.21 -19.62
C HIS A 72 0.21 0.06 -20.49
N GLU A 73 0.04 0.59 -21.70
CA GLU A 73 1.15 0.93 -22.59
C GLU A 73 2.03 2.09 -22.10
N LYS A 74 1.51 2.95 -21.22
CA LYS A 74 2.21 4.10 -20.61
C LYS A 74 2.72 3.82 -19.19
N MET A 75 2.45 2.63 -18.66
CA MET A 75 2.96 2.20 -17.36
C MET A 75 4.47 1.92 -17.42
N GLY A 76 5.17 2.21 -16.33
CA GLY A 76 6.58 1.88 -16.16
C GLY A 76 6.80 0.37 -16.02
N SER A 77 8.06 -0.05 -15.95
CA SER A 77 8.41 -1.47 -15.79
C SER A 77 7.83 -2.08 -14.51
N TRP A 78 7.79 -1.30 -13.43
CA TRP A 78 7.23 -1.71 -12.14
C TRP A 78 5.72 -1.76 -12.18
N GLU A 79 5.06 -0.69 -12.66
CA GLU A 79 3.60 -0.63 -12.70
C GLU A 79 3.00 -1.72 -13.60
N ARG A 80 3.61 -2.05 -14.75
CA ARG A 80 3.12 -3.13 -15.60
C ARG A 80 3.17 -4.49 -14.90
N LEU A 81 4.25 -4.78 -14.17
CA LEU A 81 4.35 -6.03 -13.41
C LEU A 81 3.30 -6.05 -12.30
N THR A 82 3.23 -4.98 -11.50
CA THR A 82 2.23 -4.82 -10.44
C THR A 82 0.81 -5.01 -10.98
N TYR A 83 0.46 -4.39 -12.10
CA TYR A 83 -0.88 -4.45 -12.70
C TYR A 83 -1.32 -5.89 -13.02
N THR A 84 -0.40 -6.80 -13.38
CA THR A 84 -0.75 -8.21 -13.64
C THR A 84 -1.12 -9.01 -12.39
N GLN A 85 -0.77 -8.50 -11.22
CA GLN A 85 -1.17 -9.07 -9.92
C GLN A 85 -2.47 -8.45 -9.42
N LEU A 86 -2.95 -7.37 -10.07
CA LEU A 86 -4.09 -6.59 -9.62
C LEU A 86 -5.45 -7.07 -10.17
#